data_AF-A0A0R1N7U9-F1
#
_entry.id   AF-A0A0R1N7U9-F1
#
_cell.length_a   1.000
_cell.length_b   1.000
_cell.length_c   1.000
_cell.angle_alpha   90.00
_cell.angle_beta   90.00
_cell.angle_gamma   90.00
#
_symmetry.space_group_name_H-M   'P 1'
#
loop_
_entity.id
_entity.type
_entity.pdbx_description
1 polymer ?
#
loop_
_entity_poly.entity_id
_entity_poly.type
_entity_poly.pdbx_seq_one_letter_code
_entity_poly.pdbx_strand_id
1 'polypeptide(L)'
;MSTDQVPEIFQHIRERLVANQMVTNKGEMINQITPWPGYEKTEVNGIRVFQYIDLRCQPTMTIVSPIITDESYEKVSKRPLWLVILLCWDGHTDQLSLAHLATQLHNEEVSQELRSVPPSLLSAAIRGLMAREN
;
A
#
# COMPACT_ATOMS: atom_id res chain seq x y z
N MET A 1 10.99 -13.62 -21.15
CA MET A 1 10.89 -12.58 -20.10
C MET A 1 9.43 -12.18 -20.05
N SER A 2 8.74 -12.33 -18.92
CA SER A 2 7.35 -11.90 -18.77
C SER A 2 7.31 -11.01 -17.53
N THR A 3 7.32 -9.71 -17.76
CA THR A 3 7.39 -8.64 -16.75
C THR A 3 6.03 -7.98 -16.53
N ASP A 4 4.95 -8.58 -17.05
CA ASP A 4 3.77 -7.83 -17.46
C ASP A 4 2.58 -7.86 -16.48
N GLN A 5 2.73 -8.35 -15.24
CA GLN A 5 1.63 -8.35 -14.25
C GLN A 5 1.76 -7.30 -13.13
N VAL A 6 2.98 -6.80 -12.90
CA VAL A 6 3.21 -5.64 -12.01
C VAL A 6 2.50 -4.35 -12.49
N PRO A 7 2.30 -4.08 -13.80
CA PRO A 7 1.63 -2.87 -14.29
C PRO A 7 0.15 -2.73 -13.88
N GLU A 8 -0.61 -3.83 -13.72
CA GLU A 8 -2.07 -3.76 -13.53
C GLU A 8 -2.47 -3.25 -12.13
N ILE A 9 -1.77 -3.68 -11.08
CA ILE A 9 -2.01 -3.19 -9.72
C ILE A 9 -1.66 -1.71 -9.63
N PHE A 10 -0.54 -1.29 -10.23
CA PHE A 10 -0.17 0.12 -10.30
C PHE A 10 -1.13 0.93 -11.16
N GLN A 11 -1.77 0.32 -12.16
CA GLN A 11 -2.85 0.96 -12.91
C GLN A 11 -4.09 1.23 -12.04
N HIS A 12 -4.52 0.27 -11.20
CA HIS A 12 -5.64 0.50 -10.28
C HIS A 12 -5.32 1.59 -9.25
N ILE A 13 -4.11 1.54 -8.68
CA ILE A 13 -3.61 2.56 -7.75
C ILE A 13 -3.60 3.94 -8.43
N ARG A 14 -3.10 4.02 -9.67
CA ARG A 14 -3.08 5.24 -10.48
C ARG A 14 -4.49 5.80 -10.73
N GLU A 15 -5.46 4.95 -11.07
CA GLU A 15 -6.84 5.37 -11.30
C GLU A 15 -7.46 5.97 -10.03
N ARG A 16 -7.23 5.34 -8.87
CA ARG A 16 -7.66 5.88 -7.58
C ARG A 16 -7.01 7.23 -7.25
N LEU A 17 -5.73 7.39 -7.52
CA LEU A 17 -5.02 8.65 -7.27
C LEU A 17 -5.52 9.80 -8.15
N VAL A 18 -5.78 9.51 -9.42
CA VAL A 18 -6.35 10.49 -10.37
C VAL A 18 -7.77 10.86 -9.97
N ALA A 19 -8.59 9.88 -9.58
CA ALA A 19 -9.96 10.11 -9.11
C ALA A 19 -9.99 11.02 -7.86
N ASN A 20 -8.97 10.91 -7.00
CA ASN A 20 -8.80 11.76 -5.82
C ASN A 20 -8.04 13.07 -6.11
N GLN A 21 -7.82 13.43 -7.39
CA GLN A 21 -7.13 14.66 -7.83
C GLN A 21 -5.71 14.85 -7.26
N MET A 22 -5.09 13.78 -6.76
CA MET A 22 -3.77 13.86 -6.13
C MET A 22 -2.63 14.01 -7.13
N VAL A 23 -2.88 13.65 -8.38
CA VAL A 23 -1.88 13.62 -9.43
C VAL A 23 -2.47 14.21 -10.70
N THR A 24 -1.85 15.28 -11.21
CA THR A 24 -2.19 15.91 -12.48
C THR A 24 -1.51 15.22 -13.68
N ASN A 25 -0.32 14.65 -13.47
CA ASN A 25 0.45 13.95 -14.51
C ASN A 25 0.62 12.45 -14.21
N LYS A 26 -0.09 11.62 -14.98
CA LYS A 26 -0.18 10.17 -14.78
C LYS A 26 1.14 9.42 -14.99
N GLY A 27 2.07 9.96 -15.79
CA GLY A 27 3.29 9.26 -16.20
C GLY A 27 4.45 9.38 -15.21
N GLU A 28 4.59 10.53 -14.56
CA GLU A 28 5.72 10.80 -13.66
C GLU A 28 5.56 10.15 -12.28
N MET A 29 4.33 9.89 -11.88
CA MET A 29 4.02 9.46 -10.53
C MET A 29 4.38 7.99 -10.25
N ILE A 30 4.19 7.07 -11.21
CA ILE A 30 4.61 5.67 -11.03
C ILE A 30 6.11 5.57 -10.76
N ASN A 31 6.91 6.45 -11.37
CA ASN A 31 8.36 6.51 -11.16
C ASN A 31 8.75 7.07 -9.79
N GLN A 32 7.82 7.72 -9.08
CA GLN A 32 8.01 8.27 -7.74
C GLN A 32 7.46 7.33 -6.65
N ILE A 33 6.69 6.30 -7.02
CA ILE A 33 6.29 5.26 -6.08
C ILE A 33 7.53 4.43 -5.74
N THR A 34 7.93 4.47 -4.48
CA THR A 34 9.09 3.73 -3.99
C THR A 34 8.65 2.69 -2.96
N PRO A 35 9.38 1.58 -2.80
CA PRO A 35 9.20 0.71 -1.64
C PRO A 35 9.35 1.55 -0.37
N TRP A 36 8.54 1.24 0.64
CA TRP A 36 8.70 1.91 1.94
C TRP A 36 10.04 1.47 2.58
N PRO A 37 10.87 2.40 3.10
CA PRO A 37 12.09 2.07 3.82
C PRO A 37 11.89 0.94 4.84
N GLY A 38 12.75 -0.09 4.79
CA GLY A 38 12.64 -1.30 5.62
C GLY A 38 11.72 -2.40 5.06
N TYR A 39 10.94 -2.11 4.00
CA TYR A 39 10.09 -3.05 3.25
C TYR A 39 10.60 -3.29 1.81
N GLU A 40 11.87 -2.98 1.56
CA GLU A 40 12.49 -3.01 0.23
C GLU A 40 12.45 -4.39 -0.44
N LYS A 41 12.36 -5.46 0.36
CA LYS A 41 12.40 -6.86 -0.12
C LYS A 41 11.32 -7.77 0.48
N THR A 42 10.57 -7.32 1.48
CA THR A 42 9.71 -8.18 2.30
C THR A 42 8.24 -7.86 2.09
N GLU A 43 7.58 -8.77 1.40
CA GLU A 43 6.18 -9.05 1.63
C GLU A 43 6.04 -9.56 3.07
N VAL A 44 5.21 -8.91 3.86
CA VAL A 44 4.92 -9.31 5.24
C VAL A 44 3.51 -9.83 5.26
N ASN A 45 3.33 -11.12 5.56
CA ASN A 45 2.03 -11.78 5.64
C ASN A 45 1.14 -11.59 4.39
N GLY A 46 1.73 -11.55 3.19
CA GLY A 46 0.96 -11.33 1.96
C GLY A 46 0.64 -9.86 1.66
N ILE A 47 1.26 -8.93 2.37
CA ILE A 47 1.04 -7.48 2.24
C ILE A 47 2.34 -6.83 1.76
N ARG A 48 2.22 -5.95 0.77
CA ARG A 48 3.31 -5.11 0.29
C ARG A 48 2.97 -3.64 0.43
N VAL A 49 3.92 -2.86 0.94
CA VAL A 49 3.73 -1.43 1.19
C VAL A 49 4.67 -0.62 0.31
N PHE A 50 4.08 0.36 -0.37
CA PHE A 50 4.76 1.39 -1.13
C PHE A 50 4.47 2.76 -0.52
N GLN A 51 5.31 3.72 -0.86
CA GLN A 51 5.12 5.11 -0.49
C GLN A 51 5.14 6.00 -1.74
N TYR A 52 4.38 7.08 -1.67
CA TYR A 52 4.41 8.20 -2.59
C TYR A 52 4.48 9.48 -1.78
N ILE A 53 5.53 10.27 -2.02
CA ILE A 53 5.78 11.51 -1.29
C ILE A 53 5.53 12.68 -2.22
N ASP A 54 4.53 13.50 -1.91
CA ASP A 54 4.20 14.72 -2.64
C ASP A 54 3.55 15.73 -1.69
N LEU A 55 4.01 16.98 -1.70
CA LEU A 55 3.52 18.07 -0.83
C LEU A 55 2.02 18.33 -0.96
N ARG A 56 1.38 17.89 -2.06
CA ARG A 56 -0.07 17.99 -2.28
C ARG A 56 -0.87 16.92 -1.52
N CYS A 57 -0.21 15.94 -0.93
CA CYS A 57 -0.84 14.86 -0.16
C CYS A 57 -1.20 15.30 1.27
N GLN A 58 -2.04 16.33 1.40
CA GLN A 58 -2.60 16.73 2.70
C GLN A 58 -4.13 16.56 2.71
N PRO A 59 -4.70 15.78 3.66
CA PRO A 59 -4.02 14.94 4.67
C PRO A 59 -3.45 13.63 4.09
N THR A 60 -2.62 12.91 4.88
CA THR A 60 -2.07 11.58 4.56
C THR A 60 -3.17 10.65 4.05
N MET A 61 -2.98 10.10 2.85
CA MET A 61 -3.95 9.23 2.21
C MET A 61 -3.43 7.80 2.13
N THR A 62 -4.29 6.85 2.52
CA THR A 62 -4.02 5.42 2.39
C THR A 62 -4.83 4.85 1.24
N ILE A 63 -4.14 4.47 0.17
CA ILE A 63 -4.74 3.78 -0.95
C ILE A 63 -4.41 2.31 -0.83
N VAL A 64 -5.44 1.49 -0.71
CA VAL A 64 -5.31 0.03 -0.69
C VAL A 64 -5.82 -0.54 -2.01
N SER A 65 -5.10 -1.53 -2.52
CA SER A 65 -5.50 -2.33 -3.66
C SER A 65 -5.39 -3.80 -3.27
N PRO A 66 -6.52 -4.48 -2.98
CA PRO A 66 -6.48 -5.93 -2.83
C PRO A 66 -6.07 -6.54 -4.19
N ILE A 67 -5.24 -7.56 -4.14
CA ILE A 67 -4.87 -8.32 -5.34
C ILE A 67 -5.90 -9.43 -5.47
N ILE A 68 -6.62 -9.41 -6.59
CA ILE A 68 -7.76 -10.30 -6.85
C ILE A 68 -7.31 -11.59 -7.55
N THR A 69 -6.11 -11.61 -8.14
CA THR A 69 -5.57 -12.75 -8.89
C THR A 69 -4.25 -13.24 -8.27
N ASP A 70 -4.29 -14.44 -7.68
CA ASP A 70 -3.14 -15.10 -7.04
C ASP A 70 -1.94 -15.28 -7.99
N GLU A 71 -2.20 -15.36 -9.30
CA GLU A 71 -1.21 -15.70 -10.33
C GLU A 71 -0.11 -14.63 -10.54
N SER A 72 -0.31 -13.40 -10.08
CA SER A 72 0.52 -12.26 -10.46
C SER A 72 1.84 -12.11 -9.71
N TYR A 73 2.00 -12.79 -8.56
CA TYR A 73 3.14 -12.55 -7.66
C TYR A 73 3.76 -13.79 -6.99
N GLU A 74 3.18 -14.99 -7.16
CA GLU A 74 3.71 -16.25 -6.59
C GLU A 74 5.18 -16.54 -6.95
N LYS A 75 5.70 -15.96 -8.03
CA LYS A 75 7.05 -16.27 -8.55
C LYS A 75 8.20 -15.76 -7.68
N VAL A 76 7.99 -14.84 -6.74
CA VAL A 76 9.10 -14.21 -5.99
C VAL A 76 9.15 -14.58 -4.51
N SER A 77 8.02 -14.73 -3.81
CA SER A 77 7.99 -14.91 -2.35
C SER A 77 7.49 -16.28 -1.86
N LYS A 78 6.98 -17.16 -2.75
CA LYS A 78 6.27 -18.41 -2.40
C LYS A 78 5.05 -18.22 -1.46
N ARG A 79 4.62 -16.97 -1.24
CA ARG A 79 3.41 -16.63 -0.50
C ARG A 79 2.50 -15.81 -1.43
N PRO A 80 1.18 -16.02 -1.39
CA PRO A 80 0.27 -15.23 -2.21
C PRO A 80 0.17 -13.81 -1.65
N LEU A 81 0.73 -12.85 -2.38
CA LEU A 81 0.51 -11.44 -2.15
C LEU A 81 -0.98 -11.15 -2.40
N TRP A 82 -1.69 -10.69 -1.38
CA TRP A 82 -3.14 -10.43 -1.46
C TRP A 82 -3.49 -8.96 -1.23
N LEU A 83 -2.55 -8.14 -0.77
CA LEU A 83 -2.78 -6.72 -0.51
C LEU A 83 -1.58 -5.85 -0.89
N VAL A 84 -1.84 -4.77 -1.63
CA VAL A 84 -0.90 -3.66 -1.79
C VAL A 84 -1.44 -2.42 -1.10
N ILE A 85 -0.58 -1.81 -0.30
CA ILE A 85 -0.84 -0.55 0.39
C ILE A 85 0.07 0.50 -0.24
N LEU A 86 -0.51 1.60 -0.73
CA LEU A 86 0.22 2.81 -1.08
C LEU A 86 -0.09 3.88 -0.03
N LEU A 87 0.97 4.34 0.64
CA LEU A 87 0.93 5.45 1.57
C LEU A 87 1.30 6.74 0.84
N CYS A 88 0.36 7.67 0.74
CA CYS A 88 0.56 8.98 0.11
C CYS A 88 0.66 10.06 1.17
N TRP A 89 1.76 10.81 1.18
CA TRP A 89 2.04 11.80 2.21
C TRP A 89 2.94 12.93 1.73
N ASP A 90 3.01 14.01 2.50
CA ASP A 90 3.74 15.23 2.19
C ASP A 90 5.21 15.23 2.64
N GLY A 91 5.69 14.14 3.22
CA GLY A 91 7.03 14.06 3.83
C GLY A 91 7.10 14.56 5.27
N HIS A 92 6.02 15.15 5.81
CA HIS A 92 5.91 15.67 7.17
C HIS A 92 4.96 14.87 8.06
N THR A 93 4.34 13.81 7.52
CA THR A 93 3.52 12.87 8.29
C THR A 93 4.29 12.28 9.47
N ASP A 94 3.58 12.09 10.56
CA ASP A 94 4.09 11.51 11.79
C ASP A 94 4.76 10.13 11.53
N GLN A 95 6.08 10.10 11.74
CA GLN A 95 6.88 8.89 11.57
C GLN A 95 6.52 7.81 12.61
N LEU A 96 5.93 8.18 13.76
CA LEU A 96 5.50 7.24 14.79
C LEU A 96 4.30 6.43 14.32
N SER A 97 3.26 7.08 13.80
CA SER A 97 2.10 6.43 13.17
C SER A 97 2.51 5.46 12.05
N LEU A 98 3.50 5.85 11.25
CA LEU A 98 4.07 5.02 10.19
C LEU A 98 4.83 3.81 10.78
N ALA A 99 5.72 4.00 11.75
CA ALA A 99 6.42 2.90 12.42
C ALA A 99 5.46 1.94 13.15
N HIS A 100 4.37 2.46 13.70
CA HIS A 100 3.32 1.67 14.34
C HIS A 100 2.62 0.78 13.31
N LEU A 101 2.19 1.33 12.17
CA LEU A 101 1.61 0.53 11.09
C LEU A 101 2.56 -0.59 10.66
N ALA A 102 3.85 -0.29 10.52
CA ALA A 102 4.84 -1.31 10.17
C ALA A 102 4.87 -2.44 11.21
N THR A 103 4.83 -2.12 12.51
CA THR A 103 4.77 -3.12 13.58
C THR A 103 3.49 -3.95 13.51
N GLN A 104 2.34 -3.31 13.30
CA GLN A 104 1.05 -3.99 13.20
C GLN A 104 0.97 -4.94 12.01
N LEU A 105 1.51 -4.56 10.84
CA LEU A 105 1.51 -5.42 9.66
C LEU A 105 2.40 -6.67 9.82
N HIS A 106 3.39 -6.64 10.71
CA HIS A 106 4.17 -7.83 11.08
C HIS A 106 3.39 -8.79 12.00
N ASN A 107 2.34 -8.32 12.67
CA ASN A 107 1.46 -9.18 13.44
C ASN A 107 0.58 -10.03 12.50
N GLU A 108 0.69 -11.34 12.63
CA GLU A 108 -0.07 -12.29 11.82
C GLU A 108 -1.58 -12.20 12.11
N GLU A 109 -1.98 -11.97 13.36
CA GLU A 109 -3.39 -11.81 13.75
C GLU A 109 -4.00 -10.59 13.06
N VAL A 110 -3.30 -9.45 13.07
CA VAL A 110 -3.73 -8.22 12.37
C VAL A 110 -3.84 -8.46 10.87
N SER A 111 -2.90 -9.21 10.30
CA SER A 111 -2.92 -9.52 8.87
C SER A 111 -4.11 -10.41 8.50
N GLN A 112 -4.45 -11.38 9.35
CA GLN A 112 -5.65 -12.22 9.19
C GLN A 112 -6.94 -11.42 9.35
N GLU A 113 -7.00 -10.51 10.34
CA GLU A 113 -8.12 -9.59 10.51
C GLU A 113 -8.32 -8.74 9.26
N LEU A 114 -7.26 -8.10 8.75
CA LEU A 114 -7.32 -7.30 7.52
C LEU A 114 -7.81 -8.12 6.33
N ARG A 115 -7.45 -9.40 6.23
CA ARG A 115 -7.90 -10.28 5.15
C ARG A 115 -9.41 -10.56 5.20
N SER A 116 -10.02 -10.49 6.38
CA SER A 116 -11.47 -10.62 6.57
C SER A 116 -12.25 -9.33 6.28
N VAL A 117 -11.56 -8.18 6.22
CA VAL A 117 -12.19 -6.87 5.99
C VAL A 117 -12.60 -6.74 4.52
N PRO A 118 -13.84 -6.29 4.23
CA PRO A 118 -14.27 -6.01 2.87
C PRO A 118 -13.33 -5.01 2.15
N PRO A 119 -13.02 -5.21 0.85
CA PRO A 119 -12.17 -4.31 0.07
C PRO A 119 -12.48 -2.81 0.19
N SER A 120 -13.77 -2.47 0.32
CA SER A 120 -14.24 -1.09 0.45
C SER A 120 -13.85 -0.45 1.79
N LEU A 121 -13.61 -1.25 2.84
CA LEU A 121 -13.31 -0.80 4.19
C LEU A 121 -11.81 -0.89 4.53
N LEU A 122 -11.01 -1.58 3.71
CA LEU A 122 -9.57 -1.75 3.94
C LEU A 122 -8.83 -0.43 4.16
N SER A 123 -9.11 0.62 3.38
CA SER A 123 -8.46 1.93 3.55
C SER A 123 -8.78 2.54 4.92
N ALA A 124 -9.99 2.34 5.44
CA ALA A 124 -10.37 2.82 6.77
C ALA A 124 -9.75 1.95 7.87
N ALA A 125 -9.68 0.64 7.69
CA ALA A 125 -9.05 -0.28 8.63
C ALA A 125 -7.55 0.03 8.80
N ILE A 126 -6.80 0.23 7.70
CA ILE A 126 -5.38 0.60 7.76
C ILE A 126 -5.18 1.96 8.46
N ARG A 127 -6.02 2.97 8.17
CA ARG A 127 -5.97 4.24 8.91
C ARG A 127 -6.26 4.06 10.40
N GLY A 128 -7.18 3.17 10.74
CA GLY A 128 -7.46 2.80 12.13
C GLY A 128 -6.26 2.16 12.83
N LEU A 129 -5.49 1.32 12.13
CA LEU A 129 -4.23 0.78 12.64
C LEU A 129 -3.19 1.87 12.88
N MET A 130 -3.10 2.87 11.99
CA MET A 130 -2.18 4.01 12.18
C MET A 130 -2.55 4.90 13.38
N ALA A 131 -3.85 5.03 13.69
CA ALA A 131 -4.34 5.93 14.74
C ALA A 131 -4.42 5.30 16.13
N ARG A 132 -4.27 3.98 16.26
CA ARG A 132 -4.30 3.26 17.54
C ARG A 132 -2.95 3.39 18.26
N GLU A 133 -2.60 4.60 18.65
CA GLU A 133 -1.60 4.80 19.70
C GLU A 133 -2.27 4.48 21.05
N ASN A 134 -1.83 3.40 21.69
CA ASN A 134 -1.99 3.19 23.13
C ASN A 134 -0.67 3.57 23.81
#